data_AF-A0A7V4A2F5-F1
#
_entry.id   AF-A0A7V4A2F5-F1
#
_cell.length_a   1.000
_cell.length_b   1.000
_cell.length_c   1.000
_cell.angle_alpha   90.00
_cell.angle_beta   90.00
_cell.angle_gamma   90.00
#
_symmetry.space_group_name_H-M   'P 1'
#
loop_
_entity.id
_entity.type
_entity.pdbx_description
1 polymer ?
#
loop_
_entity_poly.entity_id
_entity_poly.type
_entity_poly.pdbx_seq_one_letter_code
_entity_poly.pdbx_strand_id
1 'polypeptide(L)'
;MAKRKPARPSRNRDLEALGAVALGAAVFFSAPLLPLPTGVFGSFLRETFYQALGLPAYLLPPSLFLLGTFLFRNKPLKPLLRHLLFLYLLAFALLPLLGQPLSGQMGEEAHSFLEAKAGALGLLLPLLLASVVLDLWRRKPPLHLLFTGLRLGVEGVRWTRHRLKTLVLRRRMAALARIYPDHTALKALAQNLSPAELPGVEKALREFLKERAAELKRQMEEDQRPLEPRLQALLQGLKTPVPGEGPLRDALEERRAALHLEAQALLSRLKALLTFPAPKPSVGG
;
A
#
# COMPACT_ATOMS: atom_id res chain seq x y z
N MET A 1 25.89 68.59 -24.81
CA MET A 1 24.71 68.38 -23.94
C MET A 1 25.03 67.28 -22.93
N ALA A 2 25.36 67.65 -21.69
CA ALA A 2 25.77 66.69 -20.65
C ALA A 2 24.57 65.90 -20.14
N LYS A 3 24.62 64.56 -20.25
CA LYS A 3 23.62 63.64 -19.70
C LYS A 3 23.59 63.78 -18.17
N ARG A 4 22.52 64.38 -17.61
CA ARG A 4 22.26 64.39 -16.17
C ARG A 4 22.15 62.95 -15.67
N LYS A 5 23.01 62.57 -14.71
CA LYS A 5 22.92 61.29 -14.00
C LYS A 5 21.58 61.23 -13.25
N PRO A 6 20.86 60.11 -13.27
CA PRO A 6 19.63 59.98 -12.49
C PRO A 6 19.97 60.12 -11.00
N ALA A 7 19.24 61.01 -10.32
CA ALA A 7 19.35 61.20 -8.88
C ALA A 7 19.09 59.86 -8.17
N ARG A 8 19.95 59.49 -7.20
CA ARG A 8 19.73 58.30 -6.38
C ARG A 8 18.35 58.44 -5.70
N PRO A 9 17.51 57.40 -5.71
CA PRO A 9 16.21 57.45 -5.05
C PRO A 9 16.41 57.82 -3.58
N SER A 10 15.75 58.88 -3.12
CA SER A 10 15.76 59.31 -1.73
C SER A 10 15.16 58.20 -0.87
N ARG A 11 15.88 57.80 0.16
CA ARG A 11 15.47 56.73 1.07
C ARG A 11 14.30 57.25 1.94
N ASN A 12 13.17 56.53 1.92
CA ASN A 12 11.98 56.90 2.70
C ASN A 12 12.21 56.66 4.20
N ARG A 13 12.52 57.72 4.94
CA ARG A 13 12.81 57.68 6.39
C ARG A 13 11.68 57.04 7.21
N ASP A 14 10.43 57.21 6.78
CA ASP A 14 9.26 56.63 7.47
C ASP A 14 9.24 55.11 7.39
N LEU A 15 9.68 54.52 6.27
CA LEU A 15 9.78 53.05 6.13
C LEU A 15 10.92 52.48 6.97
N GLU A 16 11.99 53.25 7.18
CA GLU A 16 13.08 52.86 8.06
C GLU A 16 12.65 52.87 9.53
N ALA A 17 11.88 53.89 9.95
CA ALA A 17 11.31 53.94 11.28
C ALA A 17 10.36 52.76 11.54
N LEU A 18 9.45 52.47 10.61
CA LEU A 18 8.56 51.30 10.70
C LEU A 18 9.34 49.98 10.68
N GLY A 19 10.41 49.90 9.88
CA GLY A 19 11.31 48.75 9.84
C GLY A 19 12.01 48.53 11.19
N ALA A 20 12.53 49.60 11.80
CA ALA A 20 13.18 49.55 13.11
C ALA A 20 12.21 49.12 14.21
N VAL A 21 10.98 49.64 14.18
CA VAL A 21 9.92 49.23 15.12
C VAL A 21 9.59 47.74 14.94
N ALA A 22 9.42 47.27 13.70
CA ALA A 22 9.13 45.86 13.43
C ALA A 22 10.26 44.93 13.89
N LEU A 23 11.53 45.31 13.68
CA LEU A 23 12.68 44.54 14.18
C LEU A 23 12.77 44.58 15.71
N GLY A 24 12.53 45.74 16.33
CA GLY A 24 12.49 45.88 17.79
C GLY A 24 11.41 45.00 18.42
N ALA A 25 10.22 44.99 17.82
CA ALA A 25 9.14 44.09 18.22
C ALA A 25 9.54 42.61 18.02
N ALA A 26 10.21 42.26 16.91
CA ALA A 26 10.69 40.90 16.68
C ALA A 26 11.65 40.42 17.78
N VAL A 27 12.62 41.26 18.16
CA VAL A 27 13.56 40.99 19.25
C VAL A 27 12.80 40.84 20.57
N PHE A 28 11.88 41.75 20.86
CA PHE A 28 11.05 41.73 22.06
C PHE A 28 10.25 40.43 22.20
N PHE A 29 9.54 40.01 21.15
CA PHE A 29 8.78 38.77 21.17
C PHE A 29 9.70 37.54 21.20
N SER A 30 10.90 37.60 20.62
CA SER A 30 11.86 36.49 20.69
C SER A 30 12.53 36.33 22.06
N ALA A 31 12.54 37.38 22.89
CA ALA A 31 13.21 37.38 24.19
C ALA A 31 12.84 36.18 25.09
N PRO A 32 11.55 35.83 25.31
CA PRO A 32 11.17 34.67 26.13
C PRO A 32 11.53 33.30 25.52
N LEU A 33 11.91 33.25 24.25
CA LEU A 33 12.34 32.01 23.57
C LEU A 33 13.84 31.76 23.73
N LEU A 34 14.61 32.81 24.02
CA LEU A 34 16.04 32.72 24.26
C LEU A 34 16.30 32.33 25.72
N PRO A 35 17.40 31.61 26.02
CA PRO A 35 17.78 31.24 27.38
C PRO A 35 18.36 32.45 28.14
N LEU A 36 17.62 33.56 28.17
CA LEU A 36 17.97 34.81 28.82
C LEU A 36 17.03 35.05 30.01
N PRO A 37 17.53 35.63 31.12
CA PRO A 37 16.70 35.99 32.27
C PRO A 37 15.78 37.17 31.89
N THR A 38 14.61 36.85 31.36
CA THR A 38 13.58 37.82 30.92
C THR A 38 12.63 38.25 32.04
N GLY A 39 12.79 37.67 33.23
CA GLY A 39 12.00 38.00 34.43
C GLY A 39 10.51 37.71 34.30
N VAL A 40 9.70 38.38 35.14
CA VAL A 40 8.24 38.22 35.22
C VAL A 40 7.53 38.49 33.89
N PHE A 41 8.09 39.41 33.09
CA PHE A 41 7.50 39.76 31.81
C PHE A 41 7.67 38.65 30.76
N GLY A 42 8.81 37.96 30.77
CA GLY A 42 9.05 36.81 29.90
C GLY A 42 8.16 35.61 30.23
N SER A 43 7.96 35.32 31.52
CA SER A 43 7.01 34.27 31.94
C SER A 43 5.58 34.62 31.57
N PHE A 44 5.16 35.88 31.76
CA PHE A 44 3.84 36.36 31.35
C PHE A 44 3.61 36.18 29.84
N LEU A 45 4.55 36.61 28.98
CA LEU A 45 4.45 36.38 27.53
C LEU A 45 4.40 34.89 27.19
N ARG A 46 5.18 34.06 27.87
CA ARG A 46 5.20 32.62 27.61
C ARG A 46 3.87 31.96 27.94
N GLU A 47 3.27 32.28 29.08
CA GLU A 47 2.00 31.73 29.55
C GLU A 47 0.82 32.28 28.74
N THR A 48 0.72 33.60 28.62
CA THR A 48 -0.47 34.24 28.02
C THR A 48 -0.44 34.27 26.50
N PHE A 49 0.73 34.31 25.88
CA PHE A 49 0.84 34.41 24.41
C PHE A 49 1.25 33.09 23.77
N TYR A 50 2.39 32.52 24.18
CA TYR A 50 2.93 31.31 23.54
C TYR A 50 2.17 30.04 23.90
N GLN A 51 1.80 29.85 25.16
CA GLN A 51 1.00 28.69 25.58
C GLN A 51 -0.47 28.84 25.17
N ALA A 52 -1.02 30.05 25.09
CA ALA A 52 -2.40 30.24 24.64
C ALA A 52 -2.56 29.97 23.13
N LEU A 53 -1.73 30.60 22.30
CA LEU A 53 -1.87 30.56 20.83
C LEU A 53 -1.09 29.43 20.16
N GLY A 54 -0.02 28.91 20.78
CA GLY A 54 0.80 27.85 20.17
C GLY A 54 1.57 28.33 18.93
N LEU A 55 1.55 27.53 17.86
CA LEU A 55 2.37 27.69 16.66
C LEU A 55 2.30 29.10 16.01
N PRO A 56 1.13 29.74 15.85
CA PRO A 56 1.04 31.13 15.42
C PRO A 56 1.89 32.11 16.25
N ALA A 57 1.95 31.96 17.57
CA ALA A 57 2.78 32.82 18.41
C ALA A 57 4.28 32.64 18.12
N TYR A 58 4.73 31.41 17.90
CA TYR A 58 6.12 31.11 17.51
C TYR A 58 6.48 31.63 16.11
N LEU A 59 5.50 31.82 15.23
CA LEU A 59 5.72 32.42 13.90
C LEU A 59 5.81 33.96 13.94
N LEU A 60 5.38 34.60 15.04
CA LEU A 60 5.38 36.05 15.17
C LEU A 60 6.78 36.67 15.06
N PRO A 61 7.80 36.27 15.85
CA PRO A 61 9.14 36.83 15.73
C PRO A 61 9.75 36.73 14.32
N PRO A 62 9.81 35.56 13.65
CA PRO A 62 10.40 35.48 12.31
C PRO A 62 9.59 36.27 11.26
N SER A 63 8.27 36.36 11.41
CA SER A 63 7.44 37.17 10.49
C SER A 63 7.74 38.66 10.62
N LEU A 64 7.97 39.17 11.84
CA LEU A 64 8.36 40.55 12.11
C LEU A 64 9.78 40.86 11.60
N PHE A 65 10.73 39.92 11.75
CA PHE A 65 12.06 40.05 11.14
C PHE A 65 11.99 40.17 9.61
N LEU A 66 11.18 39.34 8.96
CA LEU A 66 10.98 39.40 7.52
C LEU A 66 10.32 40.71 7.08
N LEU A 67 9.32 41.18 7.83
CA LEU A 67 8.62 42.43 7.54
C LEU A 67 9.56 43.63 7.70
N GLY A 68 10.31 43.70 8.80
CA GLY A 68 11.29 44.76 9.04
C GLY A 68 12.38 44.80 7.97
N THR A 69 12.94 43.66 7.59
CA THR A 69 13.95 43.59 6.52
C THR A 69 13.41 43.98 5.14
N PHE A 70 12.16 43.66 4.82
CA PHE A 70 11.54 44.10 3.56
C PHE A 70 11.26 45.60 3.54
N LEU A 71 10.83 46.18 4.67
CA LEU A 71 10.66 47.63 4.83
C LEU A 71 11.99 48.37 4.64
N PHE A 72 13.07 47.92 5.29
CA PHE A 72 14.40 48.52 5.12
C PHE A 72 14.94 48.47 3.68
N ARG A 73 14.57 47.42 2.93
CA ARG A 73 15.00 47.23 1.54
C ARG A 73 14.05 47.89 0.53
N ASN A 74 13.01 48.61 0.98
CA ASN A 74 11.96 49.21 0.15
C ASN A 74 11.37 48.20 -0.86
N LYS A 75 11.24 46.93 -0.46
CA LYS A 75 10.69 45.86 -1.30
C LYS A 75 9.15 45.88 -1.26
N PRO A 76 8.47 45.37 -2.31
CA PRO A 76 7.02 45.27 -2.29
C PRO A 76 6.54 44.35 -1.17
N LEU A 77 5.70 44.87 -0.26
CA LEU A 77 5.17 44.14 0.90
C LEU A 77 4.02 43.21 0.55
N LYS A 78 3.24 43.52 -0.49
CA LYS A 78 2.05 42.76 -0.91
C LYS A 78 2.29 41.24 -1.04
N PRO A 79 3.33 40.75 -1.75
CA PRO A 79 3.59 39.31 -1.82
C PRO A 79 3.97 38.71 -0.46
N LEU A 80 4.77 39.41 0.34
CA LEU A 80 5.18 38.95 1.66
C LEU A 80 3.99 38.84 2.61
N LEU A 81 3.16 39.88 2.70
CA LEU A 81 1.96 39.89 3.54
C LEU A 81 0.98 38.78 3.11
N ARG A 82 0.84 38.55 1.80
CA ARG A 82 0.04 37.43 1.30
C ARG A 82 0.59 36.09 1.79
N HIS A 83 1.90 35.85 1.68
CA HIS A 83 2.51 34.60 2.12
C HIS A 83 2.45 34.42 3.64
N LEU A 84 2.67 35.48 4.40
CA LEU A 84 2.50 35.47 5.85
C LEU A 84 1.05 35.14 6.21
N LEU A 85 0.06 35.79 5.59
CA LEU A 85 -1.36 35.49 5.83
C LEU A 85 -1.66 34.00 5.62
N PHE A 86 -1.25 33.42 4.49
CA PHE A 86 -1.47 31.99 4.25
C PHE A 86 -0.70 31.09 5.22
N LEU A 87 0.50 31.49 5.65
CA LEU A 87 1.26 30.77 6.66
C LEU A 87 0.54 30.76 8.01
N TYR A 88 0.02 31.91 8.45
CA TYR A 88 -0.78 32.01 9.68
C TYR A 88 -2.09 31.23 9.57
N LEU A 89 -2.83 31.34 8.47
CA LEU A 89 -4.04 30.55 8.25
C LEU A 89 -3.75 29.05 8.29
N LEU A 90 -2.61 28.63 7.73
CA LEU A 90 -2.18 27.23 7.77
C LEU A 90 -1.83 26.80 9.20
N ALA A 91 -1.10 27.65 9.93
CA ALA A 91 -0.78 27.44 11.33
C ALA A 91 -2.04 27.26 12.18
N PHE A 92 -3.02 28.15 12.03
CA PHE A 92 -4.31 28.07 12.73
C PHE A 92 -5.10 26.82 12.34
N ALA A 93 -5.13 26.46 11.05
CA ALA A 93 -5.82 25.25 10.60
C ALA A 93 -5.21 23.97 11.16
N LEU A 94 -3.90 23.95 11.43
CA LEU A 94 -3.18 22.79 11.94
C LEU A 94 -3.11 22.73 13.47
N LEU A 95 -3.49 23.79 14.19
CA LEU A 95 -3.45 23.86 15.66
C LEU A 95 -4.01 22.61 16.35
N PRO A 96 -5.20 22.09 15.98
CA PRO A 96 -5.77 20.94 16.65
C PRO A 96 -4.95 19.65 16.47
N LEU A 97 -4.07 19.57 15.47
CA LEU A 97 -3.34 18.36 15.11
C LEU A 97 -1.93 18.29 15.71
N LEU A 98 -1.40 19.39 16.26
CA LEU A 98 0.04 19.54 16.55
C LEU A 98 0.46 19.08 17.96
N GLY A 99 -0.48 18.91 18.89
CA GLY A 99 -0.21 18.55 20.29
C GLY A 99 0.61 19.61 21.07
N GLN A 100 0.74 19.45 22.39
CA GLN A 100 1.53 20.37 23.21
C GLN A 100 3.04 20.23 22.93
N PRO A 101 3.80 21.34 22.94
CA PRO A 101 3.42 22.72 23.26
C PRO A 101 2.99 23.56 22.03
N LEU A 102 2.93 22.97 20.84
CA LEU A 102 2.73 23.69 19.58
C LEU A 102 1.25 23.98 19.28
N SER A 103 0.31 23.19 19.80
CA SER A 103 -1.12 23.46 19.71
C SER A 103 -1.55 24.64 20.58
N GLY A 104 -0.82 24.90 21.67
CA GLY A 104 -1.30 25.77 22.74
C GLY A 104 -2.65 25.33 23.31
N GLN A 105 -3.20 26.13 24.21
CA GLN A 105 -4.52 25.91 24.81
C GLN A 105 -5.62 25.98 23.75
N MET A 106 -5.55 26.95 22.83
CA MET A 106 -6.55 27.12 21.78
C MET A 106 -6.64 25.91 20.84
N GLY A 107 -5.50 25.31 20.50
CA GLY A 107 -5.48 24.09 19.67
C GLY A 107 -6.02 22.88 20.41
N GLU A 108 -5.77 22.75 21.71
CA GLU A 108 -6.31 21.66 22.53
C GLU A 108 -7.80 21.79 22.77
N GLU A 109 -8.30 22.99 23.04
CA GLU A 109 -9.73 23.27 23.13
C GLU A 109 -10.42 22.93 21.80
N ALA A 110 -9.83 23.33 20.67
CA ALA A 110 -10.35 22.98 19.36
C ALA A 110 -10.30 21.45 19.10
N HIS A 111 -9.21 20.78 19.47
CA HIS A 111 -9.08 19.33 19.33
C HIS A 111 -10.15 18.59 20.15
N SER A 112 -10.25 18.90 21.44
CA SER A 112 -11.23 18.30 22.35
C SER A 112 -12.68 18.61 21.94
N PHE A 113 -12.97 19.81 21.45
CA PHE A 113 -14.28 20.15 20.91
C PHE A 113 -14.63 19.33 19.66
N LEU A 114 -13.68 19.16 18.74
CA LEU A 114 -13.87 18.37 17.52
C LEU A 114 -14.05 16.89 17.85
N GLU A 115 -13.25 16.36 18.78
CA GLU A 115 -13.35 14.99 19.24
C GLU A 115 -14.67 14.74 19.98
N ALA A 116 -15.10 15.66 20.85
CA ALA A 116 -16.36 15.55 21.57
C ALA A 116 -17.59 15.55 20.64
N LYS A 117 -17.58 16.33 19.57
CA LYS A 117 -18.73 16.44 18.65
C LYS A 117 -18.74 15.42 17.52
N ALA A 118 -17.58 15.05 17.00
CA ALA A 118 -17.46 14.25 15.78
C ALA A 118 -16.49 13.06 15.92
N GLY A 119 -15.96 12.81 17.12
CA GLY A 119 -14.96 11.77 17.37
C GLY A 119 -13.69 11.98 16.54
N ALA A 120 -13.00 10.89 16.23
CA ALA A 120 -11.80 10.90 15.40
C ALA A 120 -12.04 11.49 13.98
N LEU A 121 -13.29 11.43 13.47
CA LEU A 121 -13.63 12.02 12.17
C LEU A 121 -13.61 13.56 12.20
N GLY A 122 -13.81 14.18 13.38
CA GLY A 122 -13.68 15.62 13.56
C GLY A 122 -12.30 16.16 13.21
N LEU A 123 -11.25 15.33 13.38
CA LEU A 123 -9.86 15.69 13.07
C LEU A 123 -9.56 15.75 11.57
N LEU A 124 -10.47 15.24 10.73
CA LEU A 124 -10.38 15.44 9.29
C LEU A 124 -10.64 16.90 8.91
N LEU A 125 -11.46 17.63 9.67
CA LEU A 125 -11.82 19.01 9.35
C LEU A 125 -10.62 19.98 9.37
N PRO A 126 -9.75 19.99 10.42
CA PRO A 126 -8.47 20.70 10.39
C PRO A 126 -7.60 20.36 9.18
N LEU A 127 -7.55 19.08 8.79
CA LEU A 127 -6.77 18.60 7.65
C LEU A 127 -7.34 19.07 6.29
N LEU A 128 -8.67 19.08 6.16
CA LEU A 128 -9.37 19.64 5.00
C LEU A 128 -9.12 21.15 4.88
N LEU A 129 -9.26 21.88 5.99
CA LEU A 129 -8.99 23.31 6.07
C LEU A 129 -7.54 23.61 5.66
N ALA A 130 -6.57 22.86 6.19
CA ALA A 130 -5.17 23.00 5.84
C ALA A 130 -4.93 22.74 4.33
N SER A 131 -5.57 21.72 3.75
CA SER A 131 -5.50 21.46 2.31
C SER A 131 -6.06 22.62 1.49
N VAL A 132 -7.20 23.19 1.87
CA VAL A 132 -7.82 24.34 1.18
C VAL A 132 -6.91 25.57 1.25
N VAL A 133 -6.33 25.86 2.42
CA VAL A 133 -5.38 26.97 2.59
C VAL A 133 -4.16 26.79 1.69
N LEU A 134 -3.61 25.57 1.60
CA LEU A 134 -2.48 25.26 0.71
C LEU A 134 -2.85 25.38 -0.77
N ASP A 135 -4.05 24.93 -1.15
CA ASP A 135 -4.56 25.08 -2.52
C ASP A 135 -4.68 26.55 -2.91
N LEU A 136 -5.29 27.38 -2.04
CA LEU A 136 -5.43 28.83 -2.24
C LEU A 136 -4.07 29.55 -2.26
N TRP A 137 -3.13 29.15 -1.39
CA TRP A 137 -1.76 29.66 -1.41
C TRP A 137 -1.12 29.38 -2.79
N ARG A 138 -1.31 28.18 -3.34
CA ARG A 138 -0.81 27.78 -4.67
C ARG A 138 -1.64 28.32 -5.84
N ARG A 139 -2.69 29.12 -5.60
CA ARG A 139 -3.63 29.62 -6.62
C ARG A 139 -4.34 28.50 -7.39
N LYS A 140 -4.54 27.35 -6.73
CA LYS A 140 -5.30 26.22 -7.26
C LYS A 140 -6.72 26.24 -6.71
N PRO A 141 -7.69 25.60 -7.39
CA PRO A 141 -9.03 25.46 -6.86
C PRO A 141 -9.00 24.69 -5.52
N PRO A 142 -9.94 24.96 -4.60
CA PRO A 142 -9.99 24.28 -3.32
C PRO A 142 -10.13 22.76 -3.51
N LEU A 143 -9.49 21.98 -2.64
CA LEU A 143 -9.45 20.51 -2.64
C LEU A 143 -8.66 19.87 -3.78
N HIS A 144 -7.98 20.65 -4.62
CA HIS A 144 -7.16 20.12 -5.71
C HIS A 144 -6.09 19.15 -5.19
N LEU A 145 -5.38 19.51 -4.12
CA LEU A 145 -4.36 18.64 -3.51
C LEU A 145 -4.96 17.32 -3.03
N LEU A 146 -6.15 17.36 -2.44
CA LEU A 146 -6.83 16.19 -1.93
C LEU A 146 -7.24 15.25 -3.07
N PHE A 147 -7.88 15.77 -4.12
CA PHE A 147 -8.25 14.95 -5.29
C PHE A 147 -7.03 14.40 -6.03
N THR A 148 -5.95 15.18 -6.13
CA THR A 148 -4.70 14.71 -6.73
C THR A 148 -4.09 13.58 -5.89
N GLY A 149 -4.06 13.75 -4.57
CA GLY A 149 -3.60 12.73 -3.64
C GLY A 149 -4.43 11.44 -3.70
N LEU A 150 -5.76 11.56 -3.80
CA LEU A 150 -6.65 10.42 -3.96
C LEU A 150 -6.40 9.68 -5.28
N ARG A 151 -6.26 10.41 -6.40
CA ARG A 151 -5.94 9.80 -7.70
C ARG A 151 -4.61 9.05 -7.66
N LEU A 152 -3.56 9.69 -7.14
CA LEU A 152 -2.24 9.07 -6.98
C LEU A 152 -2.28 7.87 -6.02
N GLY A 153 -3.07 7.95 -4.95
CA GLY A 153 -3.26 6.83 -4.02
C GLY A 153 -3.94 5.65 -4.70
N VAL A 154 -5.02 5.88 -5.46
CA VAL A 154 -5.71 4.83 -6.21
C VAL A 154 -4.81 4.24 -7.29
N GLU A 155 -4.06 5.06 -8.02
CA GLU A 155 -3.07 4.60 -9.00
C GLU A 155 -1.95 3.79 -8.35
N GLY A 156 -1.45 4.23 -7.19
CA GLY A 156 -0.47 3.52 -6.40
C GLY A 156 -0.97 2.14 -5.94
N VAL A 157 -2.20 2.07 -5.42
CA VAL A 157 -2.83 0.80 -5.00
C VAL A 157 -3.06 -0.13 -6.21
N ARG A 158 -3.48 0.42 -7.35
CA ARG A 158 -3.63 -0.38 -8.59
C ARG A 158 -2.27 -0.94 -9.00
N TRP A 159 -1.23 -0.11 -9.02
CA TRP A 159 0.11 -0.51 -9.41
C TRP A 159 0.71 -1.57 -8.47
N THR A 160 0.56 -1.42 -7.14
CA THR A 160 1.02 -2.41 -6.17
C THR A 160 0.26 -3.74 -6.31
N ARG A 161 -1.07 -3.69 -6.49
CA ARG A 161 -1.89 -4.89 -6.75
C ARG A 161 -1.42 -5.62 -8.01
N HIS A 162 -1.16 -4.90 -9.11
CA HIS A 162 -0.66 -5.50 -10.35
C HIS A 162 0.73 -6.12 -10.15
N ARG A 163 1.64 -5.44 -9.44
CA ARG A 163 2.94 -6.00 -9.09
C ARG A 163 2.83 -7.27 -8.24
N LEU A 164 2.01 -7.27 -7.20
CA LEU A 164 1.81 -8.45 -6.36
C LEU A 164 1.28 -9.63 -7.18
N LYS A 165 0.29 -9.39 -8.05
CA LYS A 165 -0.21 -10.42 -8.98
C LYS A 165 0.88 -10.96 -9.91
N THR A 166 1.75 -10.10 -10.47
CA THR A 166 2.88 -10.59 -11.28
C THR A 166 3.81 -11.50 -10.51
N LEU A 167 4.13 -11.17 -9.24
CA LEU A 167 5.03 -11.99 -8.43
C LEU A 167 4.43 -13.37 -8.13
N VAL A 168 3.13 -13.42 -7.82
CA VAL A 168 2.41 -14.68 -7.60
C VAL A 168 2.42 -15.53 -8.86
N LEU A 169 2.12 -14.95 -10.02
CA LEU A 169 2.12 -15.64 -11.31
C LEU A 169 3.52 -16.12 -11.72
N ARG A 170 4.57 -15.33 -11.52
CA ARG A 170 5.96 -15.75 -11.76
C ARG A 170 6.35 -16.96 -10.92
N ARG A 171 5.98 -16.98 -9.63
CA ARG A 171 6.21 -18.14 -8.76
C ARG A 171 5.46 -19.38 -9.24
N ARG A 172 4.21 -19.22 -9.67
CA ARG A 172 3.40 -20.33 -10.22
C ARG A 172 4.01 -20.87 -11.51
N MET A 173 4.42 -19.99 -12.44
CA MET A 173 5.09 -20.41 -13.68
C MET A 173 6.44 -21.09 -13.41
N ALA A 174 7.22 -20.60 -12.44
CA ALA A 174 8.47 -21.25 -12.04
C ALA A 174 8.25 -22.65 -11.46
N ALA A 175 7.17 -22.85 -10.68
CA ALA A 175 6.79 -24.16 -10.18
C ALA A 175 6.32 -25.09 -11.32
N LEU A 176 5.51 -24.58 -12.25
CA LEU A 176 5.07 -25.31 -13.44
C LEU A 176 6.24 -25.71 -14.36
N ALA A 177 7.22 -24.84 -14.55
CA ALA A 177 8.42 -25.11 -15.35
C ALA A 177 9.31 -26.21 -14.72
N ARG A 178 9.21 -26.45 -13.40
CA ARG A 178 9.88 -27.60 -12.76
C ARG A 178 9.18 -28.91 -13.04
N ILE A 179 7.86 -28.89 -13.20
CA ILE A 179 7.04 -30.07 -13.49
C ILE A 179 7.10 -30.42 -14.98
N TYR A 180 7.19 -29.42 -15.85
CA TYR A 180 7.26 -29.58 -17.31
C TYR A 180 8.56 -28.97 -17.88
N PRO A 181 9.72 -29.65 -17.74
CA PRO A 181 11.02 -29.10 -18.12
C PRO A 181 11.17 -28.85 -19.63
N ASP A 182 10.39 -29.53 -20.48
CA ASP A 182 10.48 -29.44 -21.95
C ASP A 182 9.92 -28.13 -22.51
N HIS A 183 9.17 -27.36 -21.71
CA HIS A 183 8.56 -26.10 -22.14
C HIS A 183 9.40 -24.88 -21.75
N THR A 184 10.39 -24.57 -22.59
CA THR A 184 11.26 -23.38 -22.46
C THR A 184 10.48 -22.05 -22.41
N ALA A 185 9.32 -21.99 -23.06
CA ALA A 185 8.42 -20.82 -23.02
C ALA A 185 7.90 -20.50 -21.61
N LEU A 186 7.61 -21.50 -20.78
CA LEU A 186 7.16 -21.29 -19.39
C LEU A 186 8.30 -20.74 -18.52
N LYS A 187 9.53 -21.19 -18.77
CA LYS A 187 10.75 -20.70 -18.08
C LYS A 187 11.06 -19.26 -18.47
N ALA A 188 10.92 -18.90 -19.75
CA ALA A 188 11.10 -17.53 -20.24
C ALA A 188 10.04 -16.58 -19.68
N LEU A 189 8.76 -17.01 -19.66
CA LEU A 189 7.66 -16.24 -19.07
C LEU A 189 7.84 -16.04 -17.56
N ALA A 190 8.29 -17.06 -16.82
CA ALA A 190 8.56 -16.94 -15.38
C ALA A 190 9.64 -15.88 -15.05
N GLN A 191 10.62 -15.71 -15.93
CA GLN A 191 11.73 -14.78 -15.74
C GLN A 191 11.37 -13.34 -16.15
N ASN A 192 10.63 -13.17 -17.25
CA ASN A 192 10.45 -11.86 -17.89
C ASN A 192 9.04 -11.26 -17.79
N LEU A 193 8.09 -11.90 -17.10
CA LEU A 193 6.69 -11.45 -17.07
C LEU A 193 6.53 -9.98 -16.66
N SER A 194 6.10 -9.11 -17.58
CA SER A 194 5.81 -7.70 -17.28
C SER A 194 4.38 -7.52 -16.73
N PRO A 195 4.10 -6.48 -15.92
CA PRO A 195 2.75 -6.22 -15.42
C PRO A 195 1.72 -5.90 -16.51
N ALA A 196 2.16 -5.43 -17.68
CA ALA A 196 1.28 -5.07 -18.80
C ALA A 196 0.73 -6.30 -19.53
N GLU A 197 1.49 -7.40 -19.57
CA GLU A 197 1.13 -8.64 -20.28
C GLU A 197 0.25 -9.59 -19.45
N LEU A 198 0.05 -9.29 -18.16
CA LEU A 198 -0.73 -10.09 -17.20
C LEU A 198 -2.04 -10.69 -17.75
N PRO A 199 -2.96 -9.91 -18.34
CA PRO A 199 -4.27 -10.45 -18.73
C PRO A 199 -4.18 -11.43 -19.92
N GLY A 200 -3.22 -11.22 -20.82
CA GLY A 200 -2.99 -12.13 -21.96
C GLY A 200 -2.37 -13.45 -21.51
N VAL A 201 -1.33 -13.35 -20.66
CA VAL A 201 -0.61 -14.54 -20.18
C VAL A 201 -1.47 -15.38 -19.23
N GLU A 202 -2.32 -14.76 -18.40
CA GLU A 202 -3.23 -15.50 -17.53
C GLU A 202 -4.27 -16.32 -18.33
N LYS A 203 -4.78 -15.78 -19.45
CA LYS A 203 -5.68 -16.52 -20.34
C LYS A 203 -4.96 -17.69 -21.02
N ALA A 204 -3.78 -17.43 -21.60
CA ALA A 204 -2.98 -18.46 -22.26
C ALA A 204 -2.59 -19.60 -21.30
N LEU A 205 -2.23 -19.28 -20.05
CA LEU A 205 -1.89 -20.30 -19.05
C LEU A 205 -3.11 -21.15 -18.65
N ARG A 206 -4.31 -20.55 -18.59
CA ARG A 206 -5.54 -21.30 -18.32
C ARG A 206 -5.90 -22.23 -19.47
N GLU A 207 -5.70 -21.80 -20.71
CA GLU A 207 -5.95 -22.63 -21.90
C GLU A 207 -4.96 -23.80 -21.96
N PHE A 208 -3.67 -23.53 -21.77
CA PHE A 208 -2.63 -24.57 -21.70
C PHE A 208 -2.93 -25.63 -20.64
N LEU A 209 -3.32 -25.22 -19.43
CA LEU A 209 -3.66 -26.17 -18.36
C LEU A 209 -4.92 -26.98 -18.68
N LYS A 210 -5.91 -26.40 -19.36
CA LYS A 210 -7.10 -27.13 -19.80
C LYS A 210 -6.76 -28.19 -20.84
N GLU A 211 -5.95 -27.86 -21.83
CA GLU A 211 -5.50 -28.81 -22.85
C GLU A 211 -4.72 -29.97 -22.24
N ARG A 212 -3.79 -29.68 -21.32
CA ARG A 212 -3.01 -30.72 -20.64
C ARG A 212 -3.85 -31.61 -19.73
N ALA A 213 -4.83 -31.04 -19.04
CA ALA A 213 -5.77 -31.84 -18.24
C ALA A 213 -6.62 -32.76 -19.14
N ALA A 214 -7.02 -32.29 -20.33
CA ALA A 214 -7.78 -33.11 -21.28
C ALA A 214 -6.92 -34.22 -21.90
N GLU A 215 -5.66 -33.94 -22.23
CA GLU A 215 -4.71 -34.93 -22.75
C GLU A 215 -4.40 -36.01 -21.72
N LEU A 216 -4.11 -35.64 -20.47
CA LEU A 216 -3.91 -36.59 -19.37
C LEU A 216 -5.15 -37.45 -19.15
N LYS A 217 -6.36 -36.88 -19.25
CA LYS A 217 -7.60 -37.64 -19.14
C LYS A 217 -7.73 -38.67 -20.26
N ARG A 218 -7.40 -38.30 -21.51
CA ARG A 218 -7.40 -39.23 -22.65
C ARG A 218 -6.40 -40.36 -22.46
N GLN A 219 -5.18 -40.04 -22.04
CA GLN A 219 -4.16 -41.05 -21.73
C GLN A 219 -4.62 -41.99 -20.61
N MET A 220 -5.25 -41.47 -19.55
CA MET A 220 -5.83 -42.29 -18.49
C MET A 220 -6.98 -43.18 -18.99
N GLU A 221 -7.81 -42.71 -19.91
CA GLU A 221 -8.88 -43.49 -20.53
C GLU A 221 -8.32 -44.57 -21.49
N GLU A 222 -7.23 -44.29 -22.20
CA GLU A 222 -6.53 -45.25 -23.08
C GLU A 222 -5.73 -46.31 -22.30
N ASP A 223 -5.07 -45.92 -21.21
CA ASP A 223 -4.32 -46.81 -20.32
C ASP A 223 -5.21 -47.61 -19.37
N GLN A 224 -6.50 -47.26 -19.24
CA GLN A 224 -7.54 -48.10 -18.65
C GLN A 224 -7.83 -49.31 -19.56
N ARG A 225 -6.82 -50.16 -19.77
CA ARG A 225 -7.06 -51.55 -20.17
C ARG A 225 -8.01 -52.15 -19.13
N PRO A 226 -9.07 -52.89 -19.52
CA PRO A 226 -10.09 -53.36 -18.60
C PRO A 226 -9.53 -54.48 -17.69
N LEU A 227 -8.79 -54.08 -16.67
CA LEU A 227 -8.17 -54.95 -15.67
C LEU A 227 -9.22 -55.52 -14.72
N GLU A 228 -10.28 -54.77 -14.44
CA GLU A 228 -11.36 -55.18 -13.55
C GLU A 228 -12.13 -56.42 -14.05
N PRO A 229 -12.65 -56.49 -15.30
CA PRO A 229 -13.33 -57.70 -15.77
C PRO A 229 -12.38 -58.89 -15.93
N ARG A 230 -11.08 -58.66 -16.21
CA ARG A 230 -10.08 -59.74 -16.26
C ARG A 230 -9.79 -60.35 -14.89
N LEU A 231 -9.66 -59.50 -13.85
CA LEU A 231 -9.50 -59.95 -12.47
C LEU A 231 -10.75 -60.65 -11.94
N GLN A 232 -11.95 -60.18 -12.31
CA GLN A 232 -13.21 -60.84 -11.96
C GLN A 232 -13.35 -62.21 -12.66
N ALA A 233 -12.98 -62.31 -13.94
CA ALA A 233 -12.96 -63.58 -14.67
C ALA A 233 -11.96 -64.58 -14.07
N LEU A 234 -10.76 -64.12 -13.68
CA LEU A 234 -9.77 -64.94 -12.98
C LEU A 234 -10.27 -65.44 -11.62
N LEU A 235 -10.90 -64.56 -10.83
CA LEU A 235 -11.50 -64.96 -9.55
C LEU A 235 -12.63 -65.96 -9.74
N GLN A 236 -13.44 -65.82 -10.79
CA GLN A 236 -14.49 -66.80 -11.11
C GLN A 236 -13.90 -68.15 -11.53
N GLY A 237 -12.86 -68.16 -12.37
CA GLY A 237 -12.18 -69.39 -12.78
C GLY A 237 -11.45 -70.10 -11.63
N LEU A 238 -10.94 -69.35 -10.66
CA LEU A 238 -10.25 -69.89 -9.47
C LEU A 238 -11.22 -70.34 -8.36
N LYS A 239 -12.56 -70.23 -8.53
CA LYS A 239 -13.55 -70.70 -7.52
C LYS A 239 -13.85 -72.19 -7.58
N THR A 240 -13.53 -72.88 -8.66
CA THR A 240 -13.75 -74.33 -8.76
C THR A 240 -12.54 -75.11 -8.19
N PRO A 241 -12.76 -76.04 -7.24
CA PRO A 241 -11.70 -76.90 -6.72
C PRO A 241 -11.19 -77.89 -7.76
N VAL A 242 -9.92 -78.25 -7.62
CA VAL A 242 -9.24 -79.20 -8.50
C VAL A 242 -9.74 -80.60 -8.16
N PRO A 243 -10.38 -81.33 -9.09
CA PRO A 243 -10.90 -82.67 -8.83
C PRO A 243 -9.77 -83.70 -8.71
N GLY A 244 -9.90 -84.65 -7.77
CA GLY A 244 -8.96 -85.78 -7.58
C GLY A 244 -8.45 -85.93 -6.13
N GLU A 245 -7.72 -87.03 -5.86
CA GLU A 245 -7.14 -87.36 -4.56
C GLU A 245 -5.61 -87.55 -4.68
N GLY A 246 -4.82 -87.00 -3.75
CA GLY A 246 -3.36 -87.19 -3.68
C GLY A 246 -2.52 -85.94 -3.34
N PRO A 247 -1.22 -86.09 -3.02
CA PRO A 247 -0.36 -85.01 -2.52
C PRO A 247 -0.10 -83.87 -3.52
N LEU A 248 -0.11 -84.16 -4.82
CA LEU A 248 0.01 -83.14 -5.87
C LEU A 248 -1.24 -82.26 -5.97
N ARG A 249 -2.42 -82.81 -5.67
CA ARG A 249 -3.67 -82.06 -5.67
C ARG A 249 -3.70 -81.07 -4.51
N ASP A 250 -3.20 -81.46 -3.33
CA ASP A 250 -3.15 -80.58 -2.18
C ASP A 250 -2.19 -79.40 -2.41
N ALA A 251 -1.03 -79.62 -3.04
CA ALA A 251 -0.13 -78.55 -3.45
C ALA A 251 -0.74 -77.60 -4.51
N LEU A 252 -1.53 -78.12 -5.45
CA LEU A 252 -2.25 -77.32 -6.44
C LEU A 252 -3.41 -76.52 -5.81
N GLU A 253 -4.10 -77.08 -4.82
CA GLU A 253 -5.13 -76.38 -4.04
C GLU A 253 -4.53 -75.25 -3.19
N GLU A 254 -3.38 -75.48 -2.54
CA GLU A 254 -2.66 -74.42 -1.83
C GLU A 254 -2.25 -73.27 -2.77
N ARG A 255 -1.73 -73.60 -3.97
CA ARG A 255 -1.36 -72.59 -4.96
C ARG A 255 -2.57 -71.84 -5.50
N ARG A 256 -3.68 -72.53 -5.73
CA ARG A 256 -4.95 -71.93 -6.15
C ARG A 256 -5.49 -70.98 -5.08
N ALA A 257 -5.47 -71.38 -3.81
CA ALA A 257 -5.91 -70.54 -2.69
C ALA A 257 -5.04 -69.28 -2.56
N ALA A 258 -3.72 -69.42 -2.70
CA ALA A 258 -2.79 -68.29 -2.73
C ALA A 258 -3.09 -67.33 -3.89
N LEU A 259 -3.28 -67.84 -5.10
CA LEU A 259 -3.61 -67.02 -6.28
C LEU A 259 -4.97 -66.32 -6.15
N HIS A 260 -5.96 -66.97 -5.51
CA HIS A 260 -7.25 -66.36 -5.23
C HIS A 260 -7.10 -65.18 -4.24
N LEU A 261 -6.30 -65.34 -3.18
CA LEU A 261 -6.01 -64.26 -2.23
C LEU A 261 -5.26 -63.09 -2.88
N GLU A 262 -4.27 -63.37 -3.72
CA GLU A 262 -3.53 -62.35 -4.47
C GLU A 262 -4.43 -61.58 -5.44
N ALA A 263 -5.27 -62.28 -6.21
CA ALA A 263 -6.22 -61.64 -7.12
C ALA A 263 -7.26 -60.77 -6.37
N GLN A 264 -7.73 -61.22 -5.21
CA GLN A 264 -8.64 -60.46 -4.36
C GLN A 264 -7.95 -59.22 -3.75
N ALA A 265 -6.69 -59.34 -3.33
CA ALA A 265 -5.88 -58.22 -2.86
C ALA A 265 -5.65 -57.19 -3.97
N LEU A 266 -5.34 -57.62 -5.19
CA LEU A 266 -5.18 -56.73 -6.35
C LEU A 266 -6.48 -55.98 -6.70
N LEU A 267 -7.63 -56.66 -6.62
CA LEU A 267 -8.93 -56.04 -6.84
C LEU A 267 -9.24 -54.97 -5.78
N SER A 268 -8.93 -55.24 -4.50
CA SER A 268 -9.09 -54.24 -3.43
C SER A 268 -8.19 -53.02 -3.61
N ARG A 269 -6.93 -53.21 -4.05
CA ARG A 269 -6.01 -52.11 -4.37
C ARG A 269 -6.49 -51.28 -5.55
N LEU A 270 -7.01 -51.93 -6.60
CA LEU A 270 -7.60 -51.23 -7.76
C LEU A 270 -8.80 -50.39 -7.33
N LYS A 271 -9.70 -50.92 -6.49
CA LYS A 271 -10.83 -50.16 -5.93
C LYS A 271 -10.37 -48.96 -5.09
N ALA A 272 -9.35 -49.13 -4.26
CA ALA A 272 -8.77 -48.04 -3.48
C ALA A 272 -8.12 -46.95 -4.35
N LEU A 273 -7.52 -47.34 -5.50
CA LEU A 273 -6.97 -46.39 -6.46
C LEU A 273 -8.05 -45.63 -7.23
N LEU A 274 -9.18 -46.28 -7.56
CA LEU A 274 -10.33 -45.63 -8.20
C LEU A 274 -11.04 -44.63 -7.28
N THR A 275 -10.92 -44.78 -5.95
CA THR A 275 -11.48 -43.81 -4.99
C THR A 275 -10.68 -42.52 -4.86
N PHE A 276 -9.52 -42.38 -5.50
CA PHE A 276 -8.83 -41.09 -5.55
C PHE A 276 -9.63 -40.09 -6.38
N PRO A 277 -9.94 -38.89 -5.85
CA PRO A 277 -10.68 -37.89 -6.60
C PRO A 277 -9.88 -37.46 -7.83
N ALA A 278 -10.56 -37.39 -8.98
CA ALA A 278 -9.96 -36.88 -10.20
C ALA A 278 -9.30 -35.51 -9.93
N PRO A 279 -8.10 -35.24 -10.47
CA PRO A 279 -7.44 -33.97 -10.30
C PRO A 279 -8.33 -32.86 -10.89
N LYS A 280 -8.91 -32.03 -10.02
CA LYS A 280 -9.67 -30.86 -10.46
C LYS A 280 -8.66 -29.82 -10.99
N PRO A 281 -8.85 -29.28 -12.21
CA PRO A 281 -8.07 -28.13 -12.64
C PRO A 281 -8.54 -26.90 -11.87
N SER A 282 -8.04 -26.70 -10.65
CA SER A 282 -8.37 -25.53 -9.84
C SER A 282 -7.32 -24.44 -10.04
N VAL A 283 -7.74 -23.35 -10.68
CA VAL A 283 -7.00 -22.07 -10.76
C VAL A 283 -7.27 -21.18 -9.53
N GLY A 284 -8.19 -21.60 -8.65
CA GLY A 284 -8.63 -20.84 -7.48
C GLY A 284 -7.92 -21.27 -6.19
N GLY A 285 -7.08 -20.36 -5.71
CA GLY A 285 -6.60 -20.25 -4.33
C GLY A 285 -6.33 -18.77 -4.10
#